data_AF-A0A7M3LT19-F1
#
_entry.id   AF-A0A7M3LT19-F1
#
_cell.length_a   1.000
_cell.length_b   1.000
_cell.length_c   1.000
_cell.angle_alpha   90.00
_cell.angle_beta   90.00
_cell.angle_gamma   90.00
#
_symmetry.space_group_name_H-M   'P 1'
#
loop_
_entity.id
_entity.type
_entity.pdbx_description
1 polymer ?
#
loop_
_entity_poly.entity_id
_entity_poly.type
_entity_poly.pdbx_seq_one_letter_code
_entity_poly.pdbx_strand_id
1 'polypeptide(L)'
;MSNPNLITGSIWRLHHGDQEIARLTVTGADMPWTHAEVETLPGFEEFRPLFSEQERAVDEEDWDRADACYTQIRSALTLTFPGGGPVAEFMLHIHDDGTAGWRWHDEPFDAVSP
;
A
#
# COMPACT_ATOMS: atom_id res chain seq x y z
N MET A 1 -10.64 12.33 -16.81
CA MET A 1 -10.07 11.17 -17.53
C MET A 1 -9.96 10.05 -16.52
N SER A 2 -10.57 8.90 -16.75
CA SER A 2 -10.46 7.76 -15.81
C SER A 2 -9.00 7.32 -15.76
N ASN A 3 -8.41 7.26 -14.56
CA ASN A 3 -7.04 6.80 -14.40
C ASN A 3 -6.99 5.30 -14.74
N PRO A 4 -6.17 4.86 -15.72
CA PRO A 4 -6.12 3.46 -16.14
C PRO A 4 -5.67 2.52 -15.01
N ASN A 5 -4.96 3.04 -14.01
CA ASN A 5 -4.53 2.25 -12.86
C ASN A 5 -5.67 1.93 -11.86
N LEU A 6 -6.83 2.60 -12.01
CA LEU A 6 -8.00 2.45 -11.14
C LEU A 6 -9.13 1.62 -11.78
N ILE A 7 -8.88 1.01 -12.94
CA ILE A 7 -9.89 0.17 -13.59
C ILE A 7 -10.08 -1.08 -12.73
N THR A 8 -11.32 -1.39 -12.36
CA THR A 8 -11.65 -2.64 -11.63
C THR A 8 -11.06 -3.86 -12.33
N GLY A 9 -10.38 -4.72 -11.57
CA GLY A 9 -9.62 -5.87 -12.06
C GLY A 9 -8.16 -5.57 -12.41
N SER A 10 -7.72 -4.31 -12.33
CA SER A 10 -6.30 -3.97 -12.45
C SER A 10 -5.54 -4.47 -11.22
N ILE A 11 -4.35 -5.02 -11.44
CA ILE A 11 -3.55 -5.64 -10.38
C ILE A 11 -2.32 -4.79 -10.11
N TRP A 12 -2.26 -4.22 -8.92
CA TRP A 12 -1.06 -3.60 -8.37
C TRP A 12 -0.24 -4.65 -7.64
N ARG A 13 1.08 -4.51 -7.63
CA ARG A 13 1.98 -5.51 -7.03
C ARG A 13 2.85 -4.88 -5.97
N LEU A 14 2.91 -5.54 -4.82
CA LEU A 14 3.73 -5.18 -3.69
C LEU A 14 4.95 -6.08 -3.65
N HIS A 15 6.13 -5.47 -3.51
CA HIS A 15 7.42 -6.15 -3.54
C HIS A 15 8.25 -5.86 -2.30
N HIS A 16 9.03 -6.84 -1.87
CA HIS A 16 10.16 -6.68 -0.96
C HIS A 16 11.45 -7.01 -1.73
N GLY A 17 12.25 -5.99 -2.03
CA GLY A 17 13.34 -6.13 -3.00
C GLY A 17 12.82 -6.63 -4.36
N ASP A 18 13.41 -7.71 -4.87
CA ASP A 18 13.00 -8.33 -6.15
C ASP A 18 11.83 -9.33 -6.01
N GLN A 19 11.35 -9.60 -4.78
CA GLN A 19 10.31 -10.58 -4.52
C GLN A 19 8.92 -9.93 -4.47
N GLU A 20 7.99 -10.42 -5.29
CA GLU A 20 6.56 -10.09 -5.18
C GLU A 20 5.96 -10.78 -3.93
N ILE A 21 5.37 -9.99 -3.03
CA ILE A 21 4.82 -10.48 -1.76
C ILE A 21 3.30 -10.34 -1.66
N ALA A 22 2.68 -9.46 -2.45
CA ALA A 22 1.22 -9.38 -2.52
C ALA A 22 0.74 -8.78 -3.84
N ARG A 23 -0.51 -9.10 -4.21
CA ARG A 23 -1.22 -8.50 -5.34
C ARG A 23 -2.50 -7.85 -4.84
N LEU A 24 -2.74 -6.62 -5.28
CA LEU A 24 -3.91 -5.82 -4.93
C LEU A 24 -4.79 -5.72 -6.19
N THR A 25 -5.90 -6.45 -6.22
CA THR A 25 -6.85 -6.43 -7.34
C THR A 25 -7.89 -5.34 -7.10
N VAL A 26 -7.83 -4.25 -7.87
CA VAL A 26 -8.71 -3.09 -7.72
C VAL A 26 -10.17 -3.52 -7.82
N THR A 27 -10.96 -3.20 -6.80
CA THR A 27 -12.42 -3.38 -6.79
C THR A 27 -13.15 -2.06 -7.05
N GLY A 28 -12.57 -0.94 -6.62
CA GLY A 28 -13.10 0.40 -6.86
C GLY A 28 -12.19 1.50 -6.32
N ALA A 29 -12.64 2.75 -6.41
CA ALA A 29 -11.96 3.91 -5.84
C ALA A 29 -12.98 4.99 -5.47
N ASP A 30 -12.78 5.68 -4.35
CA ASP A 30 -13.70 6.69 -3.82
C ASP A 30 -13.05 8.07 -3.56
N MET A 31 -11.84 8.31 -4.07
CA MET A 31 -11.04 9.55 -3.96
C MET A 31 -10.98 10.14 -2.52
N PRO A 32 -9.81 10.11 -1.86
CA PRO A 32 -8.47 9.86 -2.42
C PRO A 32 -8.07 8.37 -2.47
N TRP A 33 -8.92 7.46 -2.01
CA TRP A 33 -8.56 6.07 -1.80
C TRP A 33 -8.96 5.16 -2.96
N THR A 34 -8.18 4.11 -3.12
CA THR A 34 -8.41 2.96 -4.00
C THR A 34 -8.61 1.74 -3.12
N HIS A 35 -9.58 0.91 -3.49
CA HIS A 35 -9.95 -0.30 -2.78
C HIS A 35 -9.59 -1.52 -3.62
N ALA A 36 -9.08 -2.57 -2.97
CA ALA A 36 -8.77 -3.84 -3.60
C ALA A 36 -8.99 -5.03 -2.68
N GLU A 37 -9.10 -6.20 -3.30
CA GLU A 37 -8.86 -7.48 -2.65
C GLU A 37 -7.36 -7.82 -2.69
N VAL A 38 -6.86 -8.42 -1.62
CA VAL A 38 -5.45 -8.77 -1.44
C VAL A 38 -5.24 -10.27 -1.62
N GLU A 39 -4.39 -10.63 -2.58
CA GLU A 39 -3.79 -11.95 -2.66
C GLU A 39 -2.40 -11.88 -1.99
N THR A 40 -2.24 -12.49 -0.82
CA THR A 40 -0.93 -12.60 -0.16
C THR A 40 -0.09 -13.71 -0.78
N LEU A 41 1.21 -13.48 -0.90
CA LEU A 41 2.19 -14.42 -1.46
C LEU A 41 3.26 -14.75 -0.41
N PRO A 42 4.11 -15.77 -0.66
CA PRO A 42 5.26 -16.02 0.21
C PRO A 42 6.10 -14.75 0.44
N GLY A 43 6.47 -14.51 1.70
CA GLY A 43 7.17 -13.29 2.13
C GLY A 43 6.25 -12.23 2.75
N PHE A 44 4.94 -12.27 2.50
CA PHE A 44 4.02 -11.32 3.14
C PHE A 44 3.95 -11.47 4.66
N GLU A 45 4.06 -12.71 5.16
CA GLU A 45 3.96 -13.02 6.60
C GLU A 45 4.98 -12.27 7.46
N GLU A 46 6.12 -11.86 6.89
CA GLU A 46 7.11 -11.01 7.57
C GLU A 46 6.56 -9.61 7.87
N PHE A 47 5.70 -9.09 7.00
CA PHE A 47 5.14 -7.74 7.07
C PHE A 47 3.70 -7.72 7.60
N ARG A 48 3.03 -8.88 7.70
CA ARG A 48 1.67 -8.98 8.24
C ARG A 48 1.52 -8.30 9.62
N PRO A 49 2.43 -8.51 10.60
CA PRO A 49 2.34 -7.79 11.87
C PRO A 49 2.48 -6.28 11.74
N LEU A 50 3.28 -5.79 10.78
CA LEU A 50 3.47 -4.35 10.56
C LEU A 50 2.19 -3.68 10.06
N PHE A 51 1.44 -4.34 9.16
CA PHE A 51 0.14 -3.85 8.70
C PHE A 51 -0.92 -3.92 9.80
N SER A 52 -0.99 -5.00 10.58
CA SER A 52 -1.91 -5.08 11.73
C SER A 52 -1.62 -4.01 12.78
N GLU A 53 -0.34 -3.69 13.02
CA GLU A 53 0.05 -2.62 13.93
C GLU A 53 -0.29 -1.23 13.39
N GLN A 54 -0.13 -1.00 12.08
CA GLN A 54 -0.57 0.23 11.43
C GLN A 54 -2.07 0.43 11.55
N GLU A 55 -2.87 -0.61 11.27
CA GLU A 55 -4.33 -0.59 11.41
C GLU A 55 -4.75 -0.26 12.84
N ARG A 56 -4.17 -0.96 13.81
CA ARG A 56 -4.43 -0.69 15.23
C ARG A 56 -4.07 0.73 15.65
N ALA A 57 -2.93 1.26 15.19
CA ALA A 57 -2.52 2.63 15.52
C ALA A 57 -3.51 3.67 14.96
N VAL A 58 -4.03 3.44 13.75
CA VAL A 58 -5.08 4.27 13.16
C VAL A 58 -6.37 4.21 13.99
N ASP A 59 -6.80 3.02 14.40
CA ASP A 59 -7.98 2.83 15.25
C ASP A 59 -7.85 3.47 16.64
N GLU A 60 -6.63 3.47 17.20
CA GLU A 60 -6.30 4.10 18.48
C GLU A 60 -6.08 5.63 18.36
N GLU A 61 -6.18 6.21 17.15
CA GLU A 61 -5.83 7.60 16.82
C GLU A 61 -4.38 7.98 17.21
N ASP A 62 -3.49 6.99 17.29
CA ASP A 62 -2.06 7.17 17.57
C ASP A 62 -1.31 7.46 16.26
N TRP A 63 -1.39 8.72 15.83
CA TRP A 63 -0.84 9.18 14.55
C TRP A 63 0.69 9.05 14.47
N ASP A 64 1.41 9.24 15.58
CA ASP A 64 2.87 9.11 15.61
C ASP A 64 3.28 7.66 15.36
N ARG A 65 2.54 6.72 15.94
CA ARG A 65 2.77 5.29 15.72
C ARG A 65 2.36 4.83 14.33
N ALA A 66 1.25 5.34 13.82
CA ALA A 66 0.82 5.07 12.45
C ALA A 66 1.85 5.58 11.43
N ASP A 67 2.43 6.76 11.65
CA ASP A 67 3.48 7.34 10.82
C ASP A 67 4.79 6.56 10.88
N ALA A 68 5.16 6.05 12.06
CA ALA A 68 6.31 5.16 12.21
C ALA A 68 6.13 3.85 11.42
N CYS A 69 4.94 3.25 11.45
CA CYS A 69 4.63 2.06 10.66
C CYS A 69 4.65 2.36 9.16
N TYR A 70 4.07 3.49 8.75
CA TYR A 70 4.10 3.98 7.38
C TYR A 70 5.53 4.14 6.85
N THR A 71 6.40 4.78 7.64
CA THR A 71 7.82 4.96 7.27
C THR A 71 8.54 3.62 7.10
N GLN A 72 8.28 2.65 7.98
CA GLN A 72 8.86 1.31 7.87
C GLN A 72 8.38 0.60 6.60
N ILE A 73 7.07 0.60 6.34
CA ILE A 73 6.47 0.04 5.11
C ILE A 73 7.14 0.63 3.87
N ARG A 74 7.23 1.98 3.80
CA ARG A 74 7.83 2.68 2.65
C ARG A 74 9.33 2.40 2.49
N SER A 75 10.04 2.17 3.60
CA SER A 75 11.48 1.86 3.56
C SER A 75 11.79 0.45 3.07
N ALA A 76 10.88 -0.50 3.31
CA ALA A 76 11.08 -1.91 3.01
C ALA A 76 10.40 -2.37 1.72
N LEU A 77 9.26 -1.75 1.37
CA LEU A 77 8.38 -2.24 0.31
C LEU A 77 8.29 -1.28 -0.87
N THR A 78 8.16 -1.86 -2.07
CA THR A 78 7.90 -1.14 -3.31
C THR A 78 6.54 -1.53 -3.86
N LEU A 79 5.71 -0.55 -4.17
CA LEU A 79 4.47 -0.75 -4.90
C LEU A 79 4.71 -0.48 -6.39
N THR A 80 4.13 -1.27 -7.28
CA THR A 80 4.21 -1.06 -8.73
C THR A 80 2.84 -0.89 -9.36
N PHE A 81 2.77 -0.05 -10.39
CA PHE A 81 1.54 0.14 -11.16
C PHE A 81 1.14 -1.14 -11.91
N PRO A 82 -0.13 -1.30 -12.31
CA PRO A 82 -0.58 -2.44 -13.10
C PRO A 82 0.18 -2.62 -14.42
N GLY A 83 0.55 -1.50 -15.06
CA GLY A 83 1.38 -1.48 -16.27
C GLY A 83 2.88 -1.69 -16.03
N GLY A 84 3.30 -1.85 -14.77
CA GLY A 84 4.69 -1.92 -14.34
C GLY A 84 5.28 -0.56 -13.95
N GLY A 85 6.48 -0.60 -13.37
CA GLY A 85 7.19 0.57 -12.86
C GLY A 85 6.85 0.88 -11.40
N PRO A 86 7.84 1.36 -10.60
CA PRO A 86 7.63 1.68 -9.21
C PRO A 86 6.78 2.95 -9.07
N VAL A 87 5.93 2.93 -8.06
CA VAL A 87 5.18 4.10 -7.60
C VAL A 87 6.15 4.97 -6.79
N ALA A 88 6.19 6.27 -7.08
CA ALA A 88 7.10 7.19 -6.38
C ALA A 88 6.79 7.19 -4.88
N GLU A 89 5.52 7.24 -4.53
CA GLU A 89 5.09 7.09 -3.15
C GLU A 89 3.65 6.63 -3.01
N PHE A 90 3.40 5.86 -1.97
CA PHE A 90 2.08 5.32 -1.65
C PHE A 90 1.87 5.29 -0.15
N MET A 91 0.61 5.35 0.26
CA MET A 91 0.12 5.04 1.60
C MET A 91 -0.84 3.87 1.46
N LEU A 92 -0.40 2.71 1.95
CA LEU A 92 -1.11 1.44 1.84
C LEU A 92 -1.55 1.00 3.22
N HIS A 93 -2.80 0.57 3.30
CA HIS A 93 -3.41 -0.15 4.41
C HIS A 93 -3.85 -1.52 3.89
N ILE A 94 -3.51 -2.58 4.63
CA ILE A 94 -4.01 -3.93 4.39
C ILE A 94 -4.74 -4.36 5.65
N HIS A 95 -6.01 -4.69 5.49
CA HIS A 95 -6.90 -5.14 6.55
C HIS A 95 -6.79 -6.65 6.74
N ASP A 96 -7.03 -7.12 7.96
CA ASP A 96 -7.00 -8.55 8.28
C ASP A 96 -8.09 -9.37 7.56
N ASP A 97 -9.12 -8.71 7.03
CA ASP A 97 -10.20 -9.32 6.25
C ASP A 97 -9.82 -9.64 4.79
N GLY A 98 -8.59 -9.28 4.37
CA GLY A 98 -8.09 -9.51 3.02
C GLY A 98 -8.36 -8.38 2.05
N THR A 99 -8.85 -7.23 2.53
CA THR A 99 -9.00 -6.02 1.72
C THR A 99 -7.84 -5.05 1.90
N ALA A 100 -7.65 -4.15 0.95
CA ALA A 100 -6.67 -3.08 1.04
C ALA A 100 -7.23 -1.75 0.56
N GLY A 101 -6.82 -0.70 1.25
CA GLY A 101 -7.02 0.69 0.87
C GLY A 101 -5.68 1.36 0.61
N TRP A 102 -5.50 2.00 -0.54
CA TRP A 102 -4.30 2.83 -0.76
C TRP A 102 -4.56 4.08 -1.58
N ARG A 103 -3.66 5.03 -1.39
CA ARG A 103 -3.49 6.20 -2.24
C ARG A 103 -2.03 6.33 -2.63
N TRP A 104 -1.77 6.98 -3.74
CA TRP A 104 -0.41 7.20 -4.21
C TRP A 104 -0.23 8.60 -4.77
N HIS A 105 1.04 8.99 -4.89
CA HIS A 105 1.47 10.21 -5.54
C HIS A 105 2.47 9.86 -6.65
N ASP A 106 2.38 10.59 -7.76
CA ASP A 106 3.30 10.44 -8.90
C ASP A 106 4.67 11.09 -8.63
N GLU A 107 4.76 11.90 -7.57
CA GLU A 107 5.98 12.50 -7.02
C GLU A 107 6.15 12.05 -5.57
N PRO A 108 7.39 11.92 -5.05
CA PRO A 108 7.61 11.69 -3.62
C PRO A 108 7.07 12.87 -2.81
N PHE A 109 6.54 12.63 -1.61
CA PHE A 109 6.26 13.63 -0.59
C PHE A 109 7.58 14.31 -0.34
N ASP A 110 7.54 15.64 -0.25
CA ASP A 110 8.70 16.46 0.08
C ASP A 110 9.46 15.75 1.20
N ALA A 111 10.68 15.30 0.89
CA ALA A 111 11.57 14.80 1.90
C ALA A 111 11.73 15.97 2.87
N VAL A 112 11.12 15.87 4.05
CA VAL A 112 11.35 16.80 5.15
C VAL A 112 12.86 16.86 5.29
N SER A 113 13.43 17.97 4.82
CA SER A 113 14.86 18.19 4.88
C SER A 113 15.26 18.13 6.36
N PRO A 114 16.35 17.44 6.69
CA PRO A 114 16.78 17.23 8.07
C PRO A 114 17.01 18.53 8.84
#